data_AF-A0A1L3ZY28-F1
#
_entry.id   AF-A0A1L3ZY28-F1
#
_cell.length_a   1.000
_cell.length_b   1.000
_cell.length_c   1.000
_cell.angle_alpha   90.00
_cell.angle_beta   90.00
_cell.angle_gamma   90.00
#
_symmetry.space_group_name_H-M   'P 1'
#
loop_
_entity.id
_entity.type
_entity.pdbx_description
1 polymer ?
#
loop_
_entity_poly.entity_id
_entity_poly.type
_entity_poly.pdbx_seq_one_letter_code
_entity_poly.pdbx_strand_id
1 'polypeptide(L)'
;MTLKSTEASPASENEDTKAPDQVTDTGVEVSNEDANSAESSNADNTDAKQEPTNLLDVVKGVVDKKEPAEEESSTSEAAEGSEAKTDEAKAEEVEDVAEADVPFHNHPRWKAVIEERNALRPEAENYRKITGFMDANGLTGPEVAEGFEIMALLKSGDMGNLTKARDWFAERLQSLNEHLGEALPDDLQQKVNDGLVDEVLAKELARERSQRTHLETKTAERTRQDEETRRASETQRVATDMATAVQQWEDGIKAKDPDYAAKKAKLVETQALAIVARDGKRPQNRDEAVALVDRAYREVNDNLKVFAPKPKPVAASPAGLSARATATPNSIRDVVDAALTR
;
A
#
# COMPACT_ATOMS: atom_id res chain seq x y z
N MET A 1 -74.16 -18.47 7.56
CA MET A 1 -74.54 -19.18 6.32
C MET A 1 -73.35 -19.13 5.38
N THR A 2 -72.76 -20.16 4.80
CA THR A 2 -72.78 -21.62 4.92
C THR A 2 -71.65 -22.06 3.96
N LEU A 3 -70.61 -22.77 4.46
CA LEU A 3 -69.80 -23.87 3.85
C LEU A 3 -69.31 -23.73 2.37
N LYS A 4 -68.14 -24.21 1.94
CA LYS A 4 -67.64 -25.59 2.12
C LYS A 4 -66.25 -25.81 1.50
N SER A 5 -65.49 -26.71 2.13
CA SER A 5 -64.25 -27.37 1.71
C SER A 5 -64.32 -28.21 0.42
N THR A 6 -63.14 -28.42 -0.19
CA THR A 6 -62.66 -29.67 -0.84
C THR A 6 -61.14 -29.46 -1.02
N GLU A 7 -60.16 -30.13 -0.39
CA GLU A 7 -59.84 -31.56 -0.17
C GLU A 7 -59.64 -32.37 -1.47
N ALA A 8 -58.38 -32.70 -1.78
CA ALA A 8 -57.94 -34.00 -2.32
C ALA A 8 -56.41 -34.02 -2.55
N SER A 9 -55.68 -34.63 -1.62
CA SER A 9 -54.54 -35.53 -1.92
C SER A 9 -55.15 -36.95 -2.06
N PRO A 10 -54.59 -37.88 -2.84
CA PRO A 10 -53.59 -38.78 -2.26
C PRO A 10 -52.52 -39.37 -3.24
N ALA A 11 -51.35 -39.62 -2.64
CA ALA A 11 -50.58 -40.88 -2.59
C ALA A 11 -50.13 -41.69 -3.83
N SER A 12 -48.82 -42.00 -3.77
CA SER A 12 -48.17 -43.34 -3.84
C SER A 12 -47.42 -43.80 -5.09
N GLU A 13 -46.09 -43.94 -4.87
CA GLU A 13 -45.26 -45.17 -5.00
C GLU A 13 -45.02 -45.82 -6.37
N ASN A 14 -43.76 -45.79 -6.81
CA ASN A 14 -42.78 -46.90 -6.72
C ASN A 14 -41.47 -46.46 -7.41
N GLU A 15 -40.33 -46.39 -6.70
CA GLU A 15 -39.32 -47.47 -6.59
C GLU A 15 -38.89 -48.06 -7.95
N ASP A 16 -37.63 -47.85 -8.36
CA ASP A 16 -36.64 -48.94 -8.36
C ASP A 16 -35.20 -48.47 -8.70
N THR A 17 -34.27 -48.93 -7.86
CA THR A 17 -32.83 -49.24 -7.95
C THR A 17 -31.92 -48.77 -9.12
N LYS A 18 -30.68 -48.37 -8.77
CA LYS A 18 -29.46 -49.23 -8.85
C LYS A 18 -28.14 -48.44 -8.83
N ALA A 19 -27.36 -48.63 -7.76
CA ALA A 19 -25.89 -48.65 -7.74
C ALA A 19 -25.49 -50.11 -7.38
N PRO A 20 -24.21 -50.59 -7.45
CA PRO A 20 -22.93 -49.86 -7.44
C PRO A 20 -21.80 -50.43 -8.35
N ASP A 21 -20.64 -49.74 -8.32
CA ASP A 21 -19.30 -50.28 -7.99
C ASP A 21 -18.12 -50.09 -8.99
N GLN A 22 -16.94 -49.89 -8.38
CA GLN A 22 -15.54 -50.06 -8.82
C GLN A 22 -14.64 -48.88 -9.28
N VAL A 23 -13.79 -48.49 -8.31
CA VAL A 23 -12.33 -48.25 -8.30
C VAL A 23 -11.49 -48.61 -9.54
N THR A 24 -10.57 -47.70 -9.92
CA THR A 24 -9.15 -48.02 -10.19
C THR A 24 -8.23 -46.83 -9.89
N ASP A 25 -7.26 -47.14 -9.04
CA ASP A 25 -5.99 -46.48 -8.73
C ASP A 25 -5.04 -46.42 -9.95
N THR A 26 -4.24 -45.35 -10.06
CA THR A 26 -2.87 -45.38 -10.60
C THR A 26 -2.19 -44.03 -10.39
N GLY A 27 -1.33 -43.97 -9.38
CA GLY A 27 -0.27 -42.97 -9.29
C GLY A 27 0.85 -43.24 -10.30
N VAL A 28 1.44 -42.16 -10.83
CA VAL A 28 2.80 -42.15 -11.39
C VAL A 28 3.47 -40.85 -10.97
N GLU A 29 4.34 -40.97 -9.99
CA GLU A 29 5.42 -40.05 -9.67
C GLU A 29 6.63 -40.45 -10.52
N VAL A 30 7.22 -39.51 -11.26
CA VAL A 30 8.58 -39.66 -11.79
C VAL A 30 9.31 -38.33 -11.68
N SER A 31 10.31 -38.33 -10.81
CA SER A 31 11.36 -37.33 -10.67
C SER A 31 12.18 -37.18 -11.95
N ASN A 32 12.66 -35.97 -12.22
CA ASN A 32 13.92 -35.75 -12.94
C ASN A 32 14.55 -34.45 -12.44
N GLU A 33 15.70 -34.60 -11.78
CA GLU A 33 16.65 -33.54 -11.48
C GLU A 33 17.74 -33.49 -12.57
N ASP A 34 18.24 -32.25 -12.76
CA ASP A 34 19.58 -31.86 -13.23
C ASP A 34 19.90 -31.79 -14.74
N ALA A 35 20.10 -30.57 -15.25
CA ALA A 35 21.40 -30.08 -15.74
C ALA A 35 21.26 -28.77 -16.56
N ASN A 36 21.73 -27.67 -15.96
CA ASN A 36 22.44 -26.51 -16.51
C ASN A 36 22.43 -26.24 -18.04
N SER A 37 21.92 -25.08 -18.45
CA SER A 37 22.58 -24.26 -19.48
C SER A 37 22.24 -22.79 -19.33
N ALA A 38 23.25 -22.02 -18.93
CA ALA A 38 23.32 -20.59 -19.04
C ALA A 38 23.49 -20.19 -20.51
N GLU A 39 22.71 -19.22 -20.98
CA GLU A 39 23.11 -18.43 -22.14
C GLU A 39 22.88 -16.95 -21.89
N SER A 40 24.02 -16.25 -21.93
CA SER A 40 24.25 -14.83 -21.79
C SER A 40 23.74 -14.07 -23.02
N SER A 41 23.24 -12.85 -22.81
CA SER A 41 23.40 -11.80 -23.82
C SER A 41 23.52 -10.42 -23.17
N ASN A 42 24.79 -10.04 -23.02
CA ASN A 42 25.40 -8.71 -23.15
C ASN A 42 24.75 -7.49 -22.50
N ALA A 43 25.49 -6.98 -21.53
CA ALA A 43 25.56 -5.57 -21.17
C ALA A 43 26.02 -4.70 -22.34
N ASP A 44 25.43 -3.52 -22.48
CA ASP A 44 26.18 -2.31 -22.81
C ASP A 44 25.57 -1.09 -22.10
N ASN A 45 26.15 -0.81 -20.93
CA ASN A 45 26.62 0.49 -20.46
C ASN A 45 25.90 1.78 -20.93
N THR A 46 25.14 2.40 -20.02
CA THR A 46 25.15 3.87 -19.83
C THR A 46 24.85 4.22 -18.37
N ASP A 47 25.92 4.53 -17.65
CA ASP A 47 26.07 5.64 -16.68
C ASP A 47 24.83 6.03 -15.84
N ALA A 48 24.75 5.47 -14.63
CA ALA A 48 23.78 5.84 -13.60
C ALA A 48 24.29 7.03 -12.78
N LYS A 49 24.02 8.25 -13.27
CA LYS A 49 24.02 9.44 -12.41
C LYS A 49 23.10 10.53 -12.93
N GLN A 50 21.79 10.29 -12.84
CA GLN A 50 20.76 11.33 -12.83
C GLN A 50 19.47 10.72 -12.28
N GLU A 51 19.15 11.02 -11.03
CA GLU A 51 17.81 10.80 -10.48
C GLU A 51 16.85 11.83 -11.10
N PRO A 52 15.79 11.44 -11.82
CA PRO A 52 14.71 12.36 -12.11
C PRO A 52 13.80 12.46 -10.88
N THR A 53 13.83 13.62 -10.22
CA THR A 53 12.83 14.05 -9.23
C THR A 53 11.50 14.25 -9.96
N ASN A 54 10.69 13.19 -9.99
CA ASN A 54 9.46 13.14 -10.78
C ASN A 54 8.25 13.64 -9.99
N LEU A 55 7.27 14.18 -10.73
CA LEU A 55 5.94 14.70 -10.34
C LEU A 55 5.12 13.84 -9.34
N LEU A 56 5.57 12.63 -9.05
CA LEU A 56 5.00 11.69 -8.09
C LEU A 56 5.04 12.19 -6.65
N ASP A 57 6.08 12.94 -6.27
CA ASP A 57 6.20 13.49 -4.92
C ASP A 57 5.20 14.61 -4.65
N VAL A 58 4.75 15.30 -5.69
CA VAL A 58 3.72 16.33 -5.59
C VAL A 58 2.36 15.72 -5.27
N VAL A 59 2.01 14.62 -5.95
CA VAL A 59 0.73 13.93 -5.70
C VAL A 59 0.71 13.33 -4.30
N LYS A 60 1.82 12.75 -3.84
CA LYS A 60 1.95 12.23 -2.46
C LYS A 60 1.90 13.36 -1.42
N GLY A 61 2.67 14.43 -1.60
CA GLY A 61 2.69 15.56 -0.66
C GLY A 61 1.36 16.33 -0.54
N VAL A 62 0.52 16.28 -1.59
CA VAL A 62 -0.83 16.88 -1.59
C VAL A 62 -1.87 16.00 -0.88
N VAL A 63 -1.58 14.70 -0.71
CA VAL A 63 -2.41 13.74 0.03
C VAL A 63 -2.06 13.75 1.53
N ASP A 64 -0.78 13.92 1.90
CA ASP A 64 -0.31 13.68 3.28
C ASP A 64 -0.32 14.91 4.20
N LYS A 65 -0.46 16.14 3.68
CA LYS A 65 -0.30 17.34 4.53
C LYS A 65 -1.60 17.77 5.24
N LYS A 66 -1.83 17.19 6.42
CA LYS A 66 -2.76 17.68 7.46
C LYS A 66 -1.96 18.07 8.73
N GLU A 67 -1.86 19.40 8.94
CA GLU A 67 -1.39 20.18 10.13
C GLU A 67 0.04 19.97 10.69
N PRO A 68 0.80 21.06 11.01
CA PRO A 68 1.99 20.99 11.86
C PRO A 68 1.70 21.50 13.29
N ALA A 69 2.14 20.72 14.28
CA ALA A 69 2.29 21.14 15.66
C ALA A 69 3.75 21.50 15.95
N GLU A 70 3.89 22.41 16.92
CA GLU A 70 5.02 23.24 17.26
C GLU A 70 6.21 22.50 17.90
N GLU A 71 7.36 23.16 17.81
CA GLU A 71 8.66 22.84 18.38
C GLU A 71 8.63 22.88 19.91
N GLU A 72 9.32 21.96 20.59
CA GLU A 72 9.92 22.26 21.90
C GLU A 72 11.36 21.78 22.02
N SER A 73 12.19 22.75 22.35
CA SER A 73 13.57 22.70 22.81
C SER A 73 13.66 22.07 24.21
N SER A 74 14.74 21.34 24.51
CA SER A 74 15.05 20.94 25.89
C SER A 74 16.53 21.11 26.24
N THR A 75 16.69 21.64 27.44
CA THR A 75 17.82 22.33 28.05
C THR A 75 18.72 21.37 28.84
N SER A 76 19.96 21.80 29.07
CA SER A 76 21.05 21.15 29.80
C SER A 76 20.95 21.14 31.33
N GLU A 77 21.60 20.14 31.96
CA GLU A 77 22.39 20.12 33.23
C GLU A 77 22.29 18.70 33.83
N ALA A 78 23.22 18.07 34.57
CA ALA A 78 24.65 18.16 34.86
C ALA A 78 24.95 16.96 35.80
N ALA A 79 26.11 16.29 35.71
CA ALA A 79 26.74 15.58 36.85
C ALA A 79 28.18 15.13 36.53
N GLU A 80 29.09 15.46 37.46
CA GLU A 80 30.54 15.24 37.46
C GLU A 80 31.02 13.78 37.54
N GLY A 81 32.23 13.55 36.99
CA GLY A 81 33.33 13.01 37.79
C GLY A 81 33.91 11.63 37.39
N SER A 82 35.04 11.62 36.66
CA SER A 82 36.19 10.73 36.97
C SER A 82 37.44 11.09 36.17
N GLU A 83 38.59 11.02 36.84
CA GLU A 83 39.92 11.39 36.36
C GLU A 83 40.56 10.36 35.39
N ALA A 84 41.45 10.90 34.56
CA ALA A 84 42.70 10.32 34.07
C ALA A 84 42.68 9.00 33.28
N LYS A 85 42.88 9.12 31.96
CA LYS A 85 44.10 8.63 31.31
C LYS A 85 44.23 9.19 29.89
N THR A 86 45.31 9.94 29.70
CA THR A 86 45.87 10.25 28.39
C THR A 86 46.35 8.92 27.78
N ASP A 87 45.62 8.41 26.80
CA ASP A 87 46.14 7.42 25.87
C ASP A 87 45.85 7.90 24.45
N GLU A 88 46.96 8.15 23.76
CA GLU A 88 47.09 8.64 22.42
C GLU A 88 46.71 7.50 21.47
N ALA A 89 45.41 7.32 21.27
CA ALA A 89 44.88 6.41 20.26
C ALA A 89 45.00 7.07 18.89
N LYS A 90 46.18 6.88 18.30
CA LYS A 90 46.46 6.84 16.87
C LYS A 90 45.19 6.66 16.05
N ALA A 91 44.84 7.70 15.29
CA ALA A 91 43.91 7.58 14.18
C ALA A 91 44.44 6.48 13.26
N GLU A 92 43.86 5.29 13.35
CA GLU A 92 43.87 4.36 12.23
C GLU A 92 43.00 5.00 11.15
N GLU A 93 43.71 5.79 10.35
CA GLU A 93 43.49 5.93 8.92
C GLU A 93 42.81 4.66 8.41
N VAL A 94 41.52 4.78 8.13
CA VAL A 94 40.76 3.77 7.40
C VAL A 94 41.38 3.80 6.01
N GLU A 95 42.49 3.08 5.83
CA GLU A 95 43.02 2.81 4.52
C GLU A 95 41.87 2.15 3.75
N ASP A 96 41.45 2.82 2.67
CA ASP A 96 40.65 2.26 1.60
C ASP A 96 41.43 1.07 1.01
N VAL A 97 41.39 -0.06 1.72
CA VAL A 97 41.90 -1.34 1.23
C VAL A 97 40.91 -1.80 0.18
N ALA A 98 41.17 -1.36 -1.05
CA ALA A 98 40.82 -1.98 -2.30
C ALA A 98 39.57 -2.88 -2.25
N GLU A 99 38.45 -2.36 -2.73
CA GLU A 99 37.26 -3.10 -3.15
C GLU A 99 37.53 -4.02 -4.36
N ALA A 100 38.68 -4.72 -4.35
CA ALA A 100 39.13 -5.62 -5.39
C ALA A 100 39.14 -7.06 -4.84
N ASP A 101 38.10 -7.79 -5.23
CA ASP A 101 38.04 -9.25 -5.30
C ASP A 101 37.98 -10.03 -3.97
N VAL A 102 37.24 -9.50 -2.99
CA VAL A 102 36.74 -10.32 -1.88
C VAL A 102 35.37 -10.88 -2.29
N PRO A 103 35.16 -12.21 -2.36
CA PRO A 103 33.84 -12.77 -2.67
C PRO A 103 32.77 -12.15 -1.78
N PHE A 104 31.63 -11.76 -2.35
CA PHE A 104 30.59 -10.93 -1.70
C PHE A 104 30.24 -11.34 -0.26
N HIS A 105 30.25 -12.65 0.03
CA HIS A 105 30.00 -13.26 1.33
C HIS A 105 31.02 -12.90 2.43
N ASN A 106 32.18 -12.38 2.04
CA ASN A 106 33.27 -11.98 2.94
C ASN A 106 33.37 -10.47 3.13
N HIS A 107 32.53 -9.68 2.45
CA HIS A 107 32.51 -8.23 2.59
C HIS A 107 32.11 -7.83 4.03
N PRO A 108 32.82 -6.90 4.69
CA PRO A 108 32.55 -6.53 6.09
C PRO A 108 31.11 -6.03 6.30
N ARG A 109 30.56 -5.24 5.37
CA ARG A 109 29.14 -4.81 5.42
C ARG A 109 28.14 -5.97 5.34
N TRP A 110 28.43 -7.01 4.55
CA TRP A 110 27.55 -8.19 4.46
C TRP A 110 27.53 -8.94 5.79
N LYS A 111 28.69 -9.11 6.44
CA LYS A 111 28.79 -9.76 7.75
C LYS A 111 28.03 -8.99 8.82
N ALA A 112 28.18 -7.66 8.86
CA ALA A 112 27.43 -6.79 9.75
C ALA A 112 25.90 -6.94 9.57
N VAL A 113 25.40 -6.92 8.32
CA VAL A 113 23.96 -7.10 8.04
C VAL A 113 23.47 -8.50 8.41
N ILE A 114 24.30 -9.55 8.24
CA ILE A 114 23.95 -10.91 8.68
C ILE A 114 23.86 -11.01 10.20
N GLU A 115 24.78 -10.38 10.91
CA GLU A 115 24.79 -10.34 12.38
C GLU A 115 23.57 -9.59 12.91
N GLU A 116 23.26 -8.40 12.38
CA GLU A 116 22.05 -7.64 12.70
C GLU A 116 20.78 -8.47 12.42
N ARG A 117 20.69 -9.09 11.24
CA ARG A 117 19.57 -9.98 10.89
C ARG A 117 19.45 -11.15 11.86
N ASN A 118 20.56 -11.77 12.25
CA ASN A 118 20.55 -12.90 13.18
C ASN A 118 20.15 -12.45 14.60
N ALA A 119 20.56 -11.26 15.03
CA ALA A 119 20.18 -10.67 16.30
C ALA A 119 18.68 -10.35 16.37
N LEU A 120 18.09 -9.86 15.27
CA LEU A 120 16.67 -9.51 15.18
C LEU A 120 15.75 -10.71 14.87
N ARG A 121 16.30 -11.80 14.33
CA ARG A 121 15.55 -13.03 13.99
C ARG A 121 14.67 -13.55 15.15
N PRO A 122 15.16 -13.74 16.39
CA PRO A 122 14.32 -14.27 17.47
C PRO A 122 13.16 -13.34 17.84
N GLU A 123 13.37 -12.02 17.79
CA GLU A 123 12.31 -11.04 18.05
C GLU A 123 11.26 -11.07 16.94
N ALA A 124 11.67 -11.12 15.68
CA ALA A 124 10.76 -11.26 14.54
C ALA A 124 9.97 -12.58 14.57
N GLU A 125 10.59 -13.68 15.01
CA GLU A 125 9.88 -14.97 15.21
C GLU A 125 8.83 -14.87 16.32
N ASN A 126 9.13 -14.21 17.43
CA ASN A 126 8.16 -14.01 18.51
C ASN A 126 7.02 -13.09 18.08
N TYR A 127 7.33 -12.03 17.35
CA TYR A 127 6.32 -11.16 16.75
C TYR A 127 5.41 -11.93 15.78
N ARG A 128 5.97 -12.79 14.92
CA ARG A 128 5.19 -13.67 14.02
C ARG A 128 4.29 -14.65 14.79
N LYS A 129 4.75 -15.19 15.91
CA LYS A 129 3.91 -16.07 16.76
C LYS A 129 2.73 -15.29 17.36
N ILE A 130 2.98 -14.08 17.86
CA ILE A 130 1.95 -13.24 18.47
C ILE A 130 0.93 -12.79 17.41
N THR A 131 1.40 -12.26 16.28
CA THR A 131 0.53 -11.85 15.16
C THR A 131 -0.24 -13.03 14.56
N GLY A 132 0.42 -14.18 14.36
CA GLY A 132 -0.28 -15.39 13.90
C GLY A 132 -1.35 -15.87 14.88
N PHE A 133 -1.12 -15.76 16.19
CA PHE A 133 -2.14 -16.04 17.20
C PHE A 133 -3.28 -15.01 17.16
N MET A 134 -2.96 -13.73 16.99
CA MET A 134 -3.95 -12.66 16.86
C MET A 134 -4.86 -12.89 15.66
N ASP A 135 -4.28 -13.15 14.48
CA ASP A 135 -5.02 -13.37 13.24
C ASP A 135 -5.91 -14.63 13.33
N ALA A 136 -5.39 -15.72 13.91
CA ALA A 136 -6.14 -16.96 14.05
C ALA A 136 -7.34 -16.84 14.99
N ASN A 137 -7.26 -15.97 16.00
CA ASN A 137 -8.33 -15.76 16.98
C ASN A 137 -9.16 -14.50 16.71
N GLY A 138 -8.84 -13.75 15.65
CA GLY A 138 -9.50 -12.49 15.32
C GLY A 138 -9.31 -11.41 16.38
N LEU A 139 -8.17 -11.40 17.08
CA LEU A 139 -7.83 -10.40 18.08
C LEU A 139 -7.15 -9.21 17.41
N THR A 140 -7.61 -8.00 17.74
CA THR A 140 -6.98 -6.76 17.27
C THR A 140 -5.81 -6.36 18.18
N GLY A 141 -4.87 -5.55 17.65
CA GLY A 141 -3.75 -5.02 18.42
C GLY A 141 -4.17 -4.30 19.71
N PRO A 142 -5.18 -3.41 19.67
CA PRO A 142 -5.72 -2.77 20.87
C PRO A 142 -6.27 -3.75 21.90
N GLU A 143 -7.02 -4.78 21.48
CA GLU A 143 -7.60 -5.78 22.41
C GLU A 143 -6.53 -6.61 23.11
N VAL A 144 -5.47 -6.99 22.39
CA VAL A 144 -4.35 -7.72 22.98
C VAL A 144 -3.55 -6.84 23.94
N ALA A 145 -3.33 -5.57 23.60
CA ALA A 145 -2.67 -4.62 24.49
C ALA A 145 -3.46 -4.40 25.78
N GLU A 146 -4.78 -4.20 25.68
CA GLU A 146 -5.69 -4.07 26.83
C GLU A 146 -5.65 -5.35 27.68
N GLY A 147 -5.71 -6.52 27.06
CA GLY A 147 -5.59 -7.80 27.76
C GLY A 147 -4.27 -7.95 28.53
N PHE A 148 -3.14 -7.56 27.92
CA PHE A 148 -1.85 -7.56 28.61
C PHE A 148 -1.76 -6.54 29.74
N GLU A 149 -2.37 -5.36 29.57
CA GLU A 149 -2.45 -4.34 30.62
C GLU A 149 -3.21 -4.89 31.84
N ILE A 150 -4.38 -5.49 31.66
CA ILE A 150 -5.15 -6.10 32.75
C ILE A 150 -4.36 -7.24 33.41
N MET A 151 -3.68 -8.08 32.63
CA MET A 151 -2.84 -9.16 33.18
C MET A 151 -1.66 -8.61 33.99
N ALA A 152 -1.06 -7.49 33.54
CA ALA A 152 -0.01 -6.80 34.28
C ALA A 152 -0.56 -6.19 35.59
N LEU A 153 -1.74 -5.56 35.55
CA LEU A 153 -2.43 -5.04 36.73
C LEU A 153 -2.73 -6.15 37.74
N LEU A 154 -3.22 -7.31 37.27
CA LEU A 154 -3.49 -8.47 38.12
C LEU A 154 -2.20 -9.00 38.77
N LYS A 155 -1.10 -9.05 38.02
CA LYS A 155 0.21 -9.48 38.53
C LYS A 155 0.82 -8.49 39.53
N SER A 156 0.53 -7.19 39.39
CA SER A 156 1.06 -6.15 40.29
C SER A 156 0.59 -6.33 41.74
N GLY A 157 -0.60 -6.93 41.95
CA GLY A 157 -1.12 -7.26 43.27
C GLY A 157 -1.55 -6.07 44.14
N ASP A 158 -1.50 -4.84 43.61
CA ASP A 158 -1.98 -3.65 44.31
C ASP A 158 -3.53 -3.62 44.35
N MET A 159 -4.10 -3.27 45.50
CA MET A 159 -5.55 -3.23 45.71
C MET A 159 -6.26 -2.26 44.75
N GLY A 160 -5.60 -1.14 44.40
CA GLY A 160 -6.14 -0.21 43.40
C GLY A 160 -6.23 -0.84 42.00
N ASN A 161 -5.19 -1.59 41.60
CA ASN A 161 -5.12 -2.26 40.31
C ASN A 161 -6.04 -3.48 40.23
N LEU A 162 -6.20 -4.23 41.33
CA LEU A 162 -7.16 -5.32 41.43
C LEU A 162 -8.60 -4.83 41.30
N THR A 163 -8.91 -3.66 41.84
CA THR A 163 -10.25 -3.06 41.69
C THR A 163 -10.52 -2.70 40.23
N LYS A 164 -9.57 -2.08 39.53
CA LYS A 164 -9.69 -1.79 38.09
C LYS A 164 -9.87 -3.06 37.26
N ALA A 165 -9.06 -4.08 37.51
CA ALA A 165 -9.19 -5.37 36.83
C ALA A 165 -10.56 -6.01 37.10
N ARG A 166 -11.05 -5.96 38.34
CA ARG A 166 -12.38 -6.48 38.70
C ARG A 166 -13.48 -5.76 37.93
N ASP A 167 -13.46 -4.44 37.88
CA ASP A 167 -14.50 -3.66 37.23
C ASP A 167 -14.50 -3.92 35.70
N TRP A 168 -13.30 -4.05 35.10
CA TRP A 168 -13.14 -4.49 33.71
C TRP A 168 -13.76 -5.87 33.43
N PHE A 169 -13.52 -6.85 34.31
CA PHE A 169 -14.13 -8.17 34.19
C PHE A 169 -15.63 -8.15 34.46
N ALA A 170 -16.13 -7.29 35.34
CA ALA A 170 -17.55 -7.23 35.70
C ALA A 170 -18.42 -6.89 34.49
N GLU A 171 -18.02 -5.91 33.68
CA GLU A 171 -18.73 -5.55 32.44
C GLU A 171 -18.73 -6.70 31.43
N ARG A 172 -17.56 -7.33 31.21
CA ARG A 172 -17.47 -8.49 30.31
C ARG A 172 -18.29 -9.68 30.81
N LEU A 173 -18.28 -9.96 32.11
CA LEU A 173 -19.06 -11.04 32.71
C LEU A 173 -20.56 -10.79 32.56
N GLN A 174 -21.03 -9.55 32.72
CA GLN A 174 -22.41 -9.20 32.45
C GLN A 174 -22.78 -9.51 30.99
N SER A 175 -21.97 -9.04 30.04
CA SER A 175 -22.19 -9.32 28.61
C SER A 175 -22.16 -10.82 28.31
N LEU A 176 -21.29 -11.58 28.98
CA LEU A 176 -21.17 -13.03 28.81
C LEU A 176 -22.40 -13.76 29.35
N ASN A 177 -22.92 -13.33 30.50
CA ASN A 177 -24.12 -13.90 31.12
C ASN A 177 -25.36 -13.64 30.26
N GLU A 178 -25.45 -12.46 29.65
CA GLU A 178 -26.48 -12.13 28.66
C GLU A 178 -26.35 -13.02 27.40
N HIS A 179 -25.11 -13.22 26.91
CA HIS A 179 -24.88 -14.08 25.73
C HIS A 179 -25.16 -15.55 25.98
N LEU A 180 -24.78 -16.07 27.15
CA LEU A 180 -25.04 -17.46 27.55
C LEU A 180 -26.52 -17.70 27.92
N GLY A 181 -27.31 -16.64 28.10
CA GLY A 181 -28.70 -16.71 28.51
C GLY A 181 -28.88 -17.03 30.00
N GLU A 182 -27.83 -16.88 30.81
CA GLU A 182 -27.90 -17.01 32.27
C GLU A 182 -28.59 -15.79 32.89
N ALA A 183 -28.37 -14.61 32.31
CA ALA A 183 -29.15 -13.41 32.58
C ALA A 183 -30.28 -13.29 31.56
N LEU A 184 -31.53 -13.27 32.03
CA LEU A 184 -32.69 -13.06 31.17
C LEU A 184 -32.79 -11.56 30.81
N PRO A 185 -32.97 -11.21 29.53
CA PRO A 185 -33.37 -9.86 29.12
C PRO A 185 -34.66 -9.43 29.83
N ASP A 186 -34.80 -8.13 30.11
CA ASP A 186 -35.93 -7.56 30.88
C ASP A 186 -37.30 -7.99 30.35
N ASP A 187 -37.47 -8.11 29.02
CA ASP A 187 -38.72 -8.51 28.39
C ASP A 187 -39.10 -9.96 28.65
N LEU A 188 -38.11 -10.85 28.72
CA LEU A 188 -38.30 -12.27 29.06
C LEU A 188 -38.47 -12.46 30.56
N GLN A 189 -37.76 -11.68 31.37
CA GLN A 189 -37.93 -11.68 32.82
C GLN A 189 -39.35 -11.24 33.22
N GLN A 190 -39.90 -10.21 32.58
CA GLN A 190 -41.30 -9.80 32.79
C GLN A 190 -42.29 -10.92 32.40
N LYS A 191 -42.09 -11.57 31.26
CA LYS A 191 -42.97 -12.69 30.82
C LYS A 191 -42.93 -13.90 31.75
N VAL A 192 -41.78 -14.18 32.35
CA VAL A 192 -41.66 -15.23 33.37
C VAL A 192 -42.37 -14.81 34.66
N ASN A 193 -42.18 -13.57 35.11
CA ASN A 193 -42.88 -13.03 36.29
C ASN A 193 -44.40 -13.01 36.12
N ASP A 194 -44.88 -12.73 34.90
CA ASP A 194 -46.30 -12.73 34.54
C ASP A 194 -46.86 -14.16 34.32
N GLY A 195 -46.01 -15.19 34.40
CA GLY A 195 -46.38 -16.59 34.20
C GLY A 195 -46.76 -16.94 32.75
N LEU A 196 -46.38 -16.09 31.79
CA LEU A 196 -46.68 -16.27 30.36
C LEU A 196 -45.72 -17.26 29.69
N VAL A 197 -44.51 -17.42 30.24
CA VAL A 197 -43.43 -18.24 29.70
C VAL A 197 -42.73 -18.94 30.87
N ASP A 198 -42.34 -20.20 30.67
CA ASP A 198 -41.52 -20.94 31.63
C ASP A 198 -40.06 -20.43 31.64
N GLU A 199 -39.39 -20.50 32.79
CA GLU A 199 -38.02 -20.02 32.95
C GLU A 199 -37.05 -20.74 32.02
N VAL A 200 -37.23 -22.04 31.79
CA VAL A 200 -36.40 -22.84 30.89
C VAL A 200 -36.51 -22.35 29.45
N LEU A 201 -37.76 -22.13 28.99
CA LEU A 201 -38.03 -21.63 27.64
C LEU A 201 -37.54 -20.19 27.45
N ALA A 202 -37.65 -19.37 28.49
CA ALA A 202 -37.16 -17.99 28.48
C ALA A 202 -35.62 -17.94 28.34
N LYS A 203 -34.88 -18.81 29.04
CA LYS A 203 -33.42 -18.91 28.90
C LYS A 203 -32.99 -19.39 27.51
N GLU A 204 -33.69 -20.38 26.95
CA GLU A 204 -33.42 -20.86 25.60
C GLU A 204 -33.63 -19.75 24.55
N LEU A 205 -34.75 -19.03 24.65
CA LEU A 205 -35.05 -17.91 23.77
C LEU A 205 -34.06 -16.74 23.94
N ALA A 206 -33.63 -16.45 25.17
CA ALA A 206 -32.61 -15.45 25.44
C ALA A 206 -31.29 -15.81 24.75
N ARG A 207 -30.86 -17.07 24.88
CA ARG A 207 -29.64 -17.60 24.27
C ARG A 207 -29.70 -17.64 22.73
N GLU A 208 -30.86 -17.91 22.15
CA GLU A 208 -31.04 -17.86 20.70
C GLU A 208 -30.95 -16.41 20.19
N ARG A 209 -31.62 -15.48 20.87
CA ARG A 209 -31.60 -14.05 20.53
C ARG A 209 -30.20 -13.47 20.62
N SER A 210 -29.47 -13.76 21.69
CA SER A 210 -28.10 -13.27 21.86
C SER A 210 -27.17 -13.79 20.76
N GLN A 211 -27.27 -15.08 20.41
CA GLN A 211 -26.50 -15.67 19.31
C GLN A 211 -26.79 -14.98 17.98
N ARG A 212 -28.07 -14.72 17.68
CA ARG A 212 -28.47 -14.03 16.45
C ARG A 212 -27.90 -12.60 16.41
N THR A 213 -28.08 -11.83 17.49
CA THR A 213 -27.55 -10.47 17.59
C THR A 213 -26.02 -10.45 17.45
N HIS A 214 -25.33 -11.42 18.05
CA HIS A 214 -23.87 -11.55 17.95
C HIS A 214 -23.42 -11.81 16.50
N LEU A 215 -24.09 -12.73 15.80
CA LEU A 215 -23.80 -13.01 14.39
C LEU A 215 -24.11 -11.80 13.49
N GLU A 216 -25.22 -11.10 13.72
CA GLU A 216 -25.58 -9.88 12.99
C GLU A 216 -24.51 -8.78 13.20
N THR A 217 -24.09 -8.56 14.44
CA THR A 217 -23.04 -7.57 14.76
C THR A 217 -21.71 -7.92 14.10
N LYS A 218 -21.29 -9.18 14.20
CA LYS A 218 -20.04 -9.67 13.59
C LYS A 218 -20.03 -9.53 12.07
N THR A 219 -21.16 -9.83 11.42
CA THR A 219 -21.29 -9.69 9.96
C THR A 219 -21.32 -8.22 9.52
N ALA A 220 -22.00 -7.35 10.27
CA ALA A 220 -22.03 -5.93 10.00
C ALA A 220 -20.64 -5.28 10.13
N GLU A 221 -19.89 -5.64 11.16
CA GLU A 221 -18.53 -5.12 11.39
C GLU A 221 -17.55 -5.58 10.31
N ARG A 222 -17.59 -6.87 9.93
CA ARG A 222 -16.80 -7.39 8.82
C ARG A 222 -17.11 -6.67 7.51
N THR A 223 -18.39 -6.46 7.21
CA THR A 223 -18.81 -5.75 5.99
C THR A 223 -18.29 -4.32 5.98
N ARG A 224 -18.36 -3.62 7.12
CA ARG A 224 -17.83 -2.26 7.26
C ARG A 224 -16.33 -2.19 7.02
N GLN A 225 -15.57 -3.14 7.58
CA GLN A 225 -14.12 -3.22 7.41
C GLN A 225 -13.71 -3.53 5.96
N ASP A 226 -14.44 -4.44 5.31
CA ASP A 226 -14.24 -4.77 3.90
C ASP A 226 -14.55 -3.57 2.98
N GLU A 227 -15.61 -2.81 3.27
CA GLU A 227 -15.93 -1.57 2.55
C GLU A 227 -14.86 -0.49 2.70
N GLU A 228 -14.33 -0.30 3.91
CA GLU A 228 -13.26 0.68 4.17
C GLU A 228 -11.98 0.32 3.41
N THR A 229 -11.59 -0.95 3.47
CA THR A 229 -10.42 -1.48 2.74
C THR A 229 -10.60 -1.34 1.23
N ARG A 230 -11.81 -1.60 0.73
CA ARG A 230 -12.14 -1.43 -0.69
C ARG A 230 -12.06 0.03 -1.12
N ARG A 231 -12.60 0.97 -0.33
CA ARG A 231 -12.53 2.42 -0.63
C ARG A 231 -11.09 2.93 -0.62
N ALA A 232 -10.27 2.47 0.34
CA ALA A 232 -8.87 2.83 0.42
C ALA A 232 -8.08 2.33 -0.81
N SER A 233 -8.27 1.05 -1.18
CA SER A 233 -7.62 0.46 -2.36
C SER A 233 -8.08 1.10 -3.68
N GLU A 234 -9.36 1.44 -3.81
CA GLU A 234 -9.88 2.15 -4.97
C GLU A 234 -9.27 3.56 -5.11
N THR A 235 -9.19 4.31 -4.00
CA THR A 235 -8.55 5.63 -3.98
C THR A 235 -7.07 5.54 -4.40
N GLN A 236 -6.35 4.56 -3.87
CA GLN A 236 -4.94 4.34 -4.21
C GLN A 236 -4.75 3.95 -5.68
N ARG A 237 -5.64 3.10 -6.21
CA ARG A 237 -5.63 2.72 -7.62
C ARG A 237 -5.88 3.93 -8.52
N VAL A 238 -6.89 4.75 -8.23
CA VAL A 238 -7.18 5.96 -9.00
C VAL A 238 -6.00 6.94 -8.96
N ALA A 239 -5.36 7.13 -7.80
CA ALA A 239 -4.16 7.96 -7.67
C ALA A 239 -3.00 7.45 -8.54
N THR A 240 -2.78 6.13 -8.56
CA THR A 240 -1.72 5.49 -9.37
C THR A 240 -2.01 5.59 -10.87
N ASP A 241 -3.26 5.38 -11.27
CA ASP A 241 -3.71 5.48 -12.65
C ASP A 241 -3.54 6.92 -13.18
N MET A 242 -3.88 7.93 -12.37
CA MET A 242 -3.65 9.34 -12.70
C MET A 242 -2.15 9.66 -12.86
N ALA A 243 -1.33 9.23 -11.91
CA ALA A 243 0.11 9.47 -11.94
C ALA A 243 0.77 8.86 -13.18
N THR A 244 0.38 7.64 -13.53
CA THR A 244 0.88 6.95 -14.73
C THR A 244 0.44 7.64 -16.01
N ALA A 245 -0.79 8.15 -16.07
CA ALA A 245 -1.28 8.87 -17.24
C ALA A 245 -0.57 10.21 -17.45
N VAL A 246 -0.27 10.94 -16.36
CA VAL A 246 0.54 12.17 -16.42
C VAL A 246 1.96 11.86 -16.89
N GLN A 247 2.57 10.78 -16.40
CA GLN A 247 3.90 10.34 -16.84
C GLN A 247 3.92 10.03 -18.35
N GLN A 248 2.93 9.27 -18.84
CA GLN A 248 2.82 8.95 -20.28
C GLN A 248 2.63 10.20 -21.14
N TRP A 249 1.84 11.17 -20.67
CA TRP A 249 1.70 12.45 -21.35
C TRP A 249 3.04 13.20 -21.37
N GLU A 250 3.77 13.22 -20.26
CA GLU A 250 5.05 13.90 -20.12
C GLU A 250 6.10 13.32 -21.08
N ASP A 251 6.21 12.00 -21.14
CA ASP A 251 7.11 11.30 -22.05
C ASP A 251 6.76 11.61 -23.52
N GLY A 252 5.46 11.73 -23.82
CA GLY A 252 4.97 12.16 -25.12
C GLY A 252 5.33 13.61 -25.49
N ILE A 253 5.45 14.51 -24.50
CA ILE A 253 5.90 15.88 -24.72
C ILE A 253 7.42 15.96 -24.81
N LYS A 254 8.17 15.24 -23.96
CA LYS A 254 9.64 15.15 -24.04
C LYS A 254 10.12 14.73 -25.43
N ALA A 255 9.41 13.80 -26.06
CA ALA A 255 9.71 13.36 -27.43
C ALA A 255 9.45 14.45 -28.50
N LYS A 256 8.52 15.38 -28.25
CA LYS A 256 8.12 16.43 -29.21
C LYS A 256 8.85 17.76 -28.98
N ASP A 257 9.22 18.05 -27.74
CA ASP A 257 9.79 19.32 -27.29
C ASP A 257 11.10 19.05 -26.54
N PRO A 258 12.26 19.15 -27.21
CA PRO A 258 13.57 18.93 -26.58
C PRO A 258 13.89 19.91 -25.44
N ASP A 259 13.29 21.11 -25.45
CA ASP A 259 13.46 22.10 -24.38
C ASP A 259 12.59 21.79 -23.15
N TYR A 260 11.64 20.85 -23.25
CA TYR A 260 10.70 20.54 -22.18
C TYR A 260 11.41 20.07 -20.91
N ALA A 261 12.26 19.05 -21.03
CA ALA A 261 12.94 18.44 -19.88
C ALA A 261 13.86 19.44 -19.16
N ALA A 262 14.57 20.29 -19.91
CA ALA A 262 15.56 21.19 -19.33
C ALA A 262 14.96 22.48 -18.74
N LYS A 263 13.85 22.99 -19.30
CA LYS A 263 13.37 24.35 -18.99
C LYS A 263 11.90 24.42 -18.57
N LYS A 264 11.06 23.50 -19.02
CA LYS A 264 9.60 23.62 -18.88
C LYS A 264 9.03 22.67 -17.83
N ALA A 265 9.65 21.52 -17.58
CA ALA A 265 9.13 20.51 -16.64
C ALA A 265 8.76 21.11 -15.26
N LYS A 266 9.69 21.81 -14.61
CA LYS A 266 9.45 22.43 -13.29
C LYS A 266 8.41 23.57 -13.34
N LEU A 267 8.37 24.32 -14.44
CA LEU A 267 7.39 25.39 -14.62
C LEU A 267 5.98 24.84 -14.79
N VAL A 268 5.83 23.74 -15.55
CA VAL A 268 4.55 23.06 -15.76
C VAL A 268 4.04 22.45 -14.46
N GLU A 269 4.91 21.84 -13.67
CA GLU A 269 4.58 21.34 -12.32
C GLU A 269 4.04 22.45 -11.41
N THR A 270 4.80 23.56 -11.32
CA THR A 270 4.44 24.70 -10.47
C THR A 270 3.13 25.33 -10.93
N GLN A 271 2.92 25.43 -12.24
CA GLN A 271 1.69 25.97 -12.81
C GLN A 271 0.50 25.04 -12.59
N ALA A 272 0.67 23.72 -12.71
CA ALA A 272 -0.38 22.75 -12.42
C ALA A 272 -0.83 22.85 -10.95
N LEU A 273 0.13 22.97 -10.02
CA LEU A 273 -0.15 23.23 -8.61
C LEU A 273 -0.89 24.56 -8.38
N ALA A 274 -0.46 25.63 -9.05
CA ALA A 274 -1.10 26.94 -8.96
C ALA A 274 -2.54 26.91 -9.49
N ILE A 275 -2.81 26.17 -10.58
CA ILE A 275 -4.16 25.98 -11.13
C ILE A 275 -5.05 25.25 -10.13
N VAL A 276 -4.57 24.17 -9.50
CA VAL A 276 -5.33 23.44 -8.48
C VAL A 276 -5.61 24.31 -7.26
N ALA A 277 -4.62 25.08 -6.81
CA ALA A 277 -4.76 26.00 -5.68
C ALA A 277 -5.76 27.14 -5.97
N ARG A 278 -5.75 27.68 -7.20
CA ARG A 278 -6.65 28.76 -7.62
C ARG A 278 -8.08 28.28 -7.87
N ASP A 279 -8.22 27.17 -8.58
CA ASP A 279 -9.53 26.68 -9.03
C ASP A 279 -10.20 25.83 -7.93
N GLY A 280 -9.47 25.42 -6.89
CA GLY A 280 -9.96 24.63 -5.75
C GLY A 280 -10.38 23.19 -6.11
N LYS A 281 -10.12 22.76 -7.34
CA LYS A 281 -10.54 21.46 -7.89
C LYS A 281 -9.33 20.59 -8.14
N ARG A 282 -9.29 19.47 -7.43
CA ARG A 282 -8.30 18.40 -7.65
C ARG A 282 -8.83 17.44 -8.71
N PRO A 283 -7.99 16.95 -9.64
CA PRO A 283 -8.41 15.96 -10.62
C PRO A 283 -8.90 14.71 -9.90
N GLN A 284 -10.06 14.18 -10.32
CA GLN A 284 -10.67 12.99 -9.73
C GLN A 284 -10.45 11.73 -10.57
N ASN A 285 -10.01 11.91 -11.82
CA ASN A 285 -9.85 10.82 -12.76
C ASN A 285 -8.66 11.08 -13.69
N ARG A 286 -8.33 10.03 -14.45
CA ARG A 286 -7.23 10.01 -15.42
C ARG A 286 -7.29 11.19 -16.40
N ASP A 287 -8.45 11.42 -17.01
CA ASP A 287 -8.57 12.37 -18.11
C ASP A 287 -8.47 13.82 -17.60
N GLU A 288 -9.03 14.10 -16.43
CA GLU A 288 -8.87 15.38 -15.75
C GLU A 288 -7.42 15.67 -15.36
N ALA A 289 -6.68 14.65 -14.90
CA ALA A 289 -5.27 14.80 -14.56
C ALA A 289 -4.45 15.19 -15.80
N VAL A 290 -4.67 14.52 -16.94
CA VAL A 290 -3.99 14.87 -18.20
C VAL A 290 -4.41 16.25 -18.71
N ALA A 291 -5.70 16.60 -18.64
CA ALA A 291 -6.20 17.90 -19.07
C ALA A 291 -5.63 19.05 -18.22
N LEU A 292 -5.45 18.85 -16.91
CA LEU A 292 -4.83 19.81 -16.01
C LEU A 292 -3.38 20.10 -16.42
N VAL A 293 -2.59 19.06 -16.65
CA VAL A 293 -1.17 19.21 -17.00
C VAL A 293 -1.01 19.77 -18.41
N ASP A 294 -1.88 19.39 -19.36
CA ASP A 294 -1.89 19.98 -20.70
C ASP A 294 -2.25 21.48 -20.67
N ARG A 295 -3.22 21.88 -19.83
CA ARG A 295 -3.53 23.29 -19.61
C ARG A 295 -2.31 24.05 -19.02
N ALA A 296 -1.67 23.48 -18.01
CA ALA A 296 -0.47 24.06 -17.40
C ALA A 296 0.65 24.24 -18.43
N TYR A 297 0.87 23.25 -19.30
CA TYR A 297 1.84 23.32 -20.39
C TYR A 297 1.55 24.45 -21.37
N ARG A 298 0.29 24.63 -21.77
CA ARG A 298 -0.11 25.74 -22.65
C ARG A 298 0.13 27.09 -21.99
N GLU A 299 -0.28 27.27 -20.74
CA GLU A 299 -0.08 28.54 -20.00
C GLU A 299 1.41 28.85 -19.83
N VAL A 300 2.26 27.86 -19.53
CA VAL A 300 3.72 28.03 -19.47
C VAL A 300 4.29 28.43 -20.83
N ASN A 301 3.90 27.76 -21.91
CA ASN A 301 4.36 28.12 -23.25
C ASN A 301 3.92 29.53 -23.65
N ASP A 302 2.69 29.93 -23.31
CA ASP A 302 2.20 31.27 -23.59
C ASP A 302 2.96 32.34 -22.80
N ASN A 303 3.28 32.08 -21.53
CA ASN A 303 4.12 32.94 -20.72
C ASN A 303 5.55 33.04 -21.30
N LEU A 304 6.14 31.93 -21.73
CA LEU A 304 7.49 31.92 -22.32
C LEU A 304 7.56 32.63 -23.67
N LYS A 305 6.49 32.61 -24.48
CA LYS A 305 6.43 33.37 -25.76
C LYS A 305 6.59 34.87 -25.56
N VAL A 306 6.15 35.41 -24.41
CA VAL A 306 6.31 36.85 -24.09
C VAL A 306 7.79 37.22 -23.95
N PHE A 307 8.61 36.29 -23.45
CA PHE A 307 10.05 36.46 -23.27
C PHE A 307 10.88 36.02 -24.49
N ALA A 308 10.25 35.45 -25.52
CA ALA A 308 10.94 35.03 -26.72
C ALA A 308 11.42 36.27 -27.52
N PRO A 309 12.69 36.30 -27.98
CA PRO A 309 13.19 37.42 -28.77
C PRO A 309 12.41 37.52 -30.08
N LYS A 310 11.95 38.73 -30.42
CA LYS A 310 11.31 38.97 -31.73
C LYS A 310 12.29 38.59 -32.84
N PRO A 311 11.88 37.82 -33.86
CA PRO A 311 12.76 37.45 -34.96
C PRO A 311 13.30 38.73 -35.59
N LYS A 312 14.62 38.88 -35.57
CA LYS A 312 15.28 40.00 -36.26
C LYS A 312 15.02 39.80 -37.76
N PRO A 313 14.60 40.84 -38.50
CA PRO A 313 14.43 40.74 -39.94
C PRO A 313 15.78 40.35 -40.54
N VAL A 314 15.86 39.14 -41.07
CA VAL A 314 17.02 38.71 -41.85
C VAL A 314 16.87 39.39 -43.19
N ALA A 315 17.85 40.19 -43.59
CA ALA A 315 17.87 40.79 -44.91
C ALA A 315 17.67 39.67 -45.95
N ALA A 316 16.77 39.88 -46.92
CA ALA A 316 16.58 38.94 -48.00
C ALA A 316 17.95 38.67 -48.64
N SER A 317 18.36 37.41 -48.65
CA SER A 317 19.59 36.99 -49.31
C SER A 317 19.57 37.54 -50.73
N PRO A 318 20.64 38.21 -51.21
CA PRO A 318 20.62 38.86 -52.51
C PRO A 318 20.19 37.87 -53.59
N ALA A 319 19.07 38.17 -54.23
CA ALA A 319 18.55 37.40 -55.34
C ALA A 319 19.58 37.45 -56.47
N GLY A 320 20.25 36.32 -56.72
CA GLY A 320 21.07 36.13 -57.91
C GLY A 320 22.44 35.56 -57.62
N LEU A 321 22.50 34.25 -57.31
CA LEU A 321 23.59 33.35 -57.68
C LEU A 321 23.03 31.93 -57.57
N SER A 322 22.49 31.43 -58.68
CA SER A 322 22.13 30.02 -58.84
C SER A 322 23.40 29.19 -58.88
N ALA A 323 23.99 28.91 -57.71
CA ALA A 323 24.91 27.78 -57.56
C ALA A 323 24.04 26.52 -57.48
N ARG A 324 24.16 25.67 -58.50
CA ARG A 324 23.51 24.35 -58.55
C ARG A 324 23.97 23.55 -57.33
N ALA A 325 23.11 23.44 -56.33
CA ALA A 325 23.34 22.59 -55.17
C ALA A 325 23.35 21.13 -55.66
N THR A 326 24.55 20.55 -55.77
CA THR A 326 24.67 19.10 -55.79
C THR A 326 24.28 18.60 -54.41
N ALA A 327 23.23 17.80 -54.33
CA ALA A 327 22.77 17.19 -53.08
C ALA A 327 23.97 16.54 -52.37
N THR A 328 24.20 16.92 -51.12
CA THR A 328 25.17 16.23 -50.26
C THR A 328 24.62 14.83 -49.98
N PRO A 329 25.34 13.77 -50.36
CA PRO A 329 24.87 12.40 -50.19
C PRO A 329 24.76 12.07 -48.69
N ASN A 330 23.58 11.62 -48.26
CA ASN A 330 23.30 11.27 -46.86
C ASN A 330 23.77 9.85 -46.49
N SER A 331 24.40 9.14 -47.43
CA SER A 331 24.87 7.77 -47.24
C SER A 331 26.05 7.46 -48.14
N ILE A 332 26.94 6.59 -47.67
CA ILE A 332 28.11 6.11 -48.43
C ILE A 332 27.67 5.43 -49.75
N ARG A 333 26.49 4.80 -49.81
CA ARG A 333 25.95 4.24 -51.06
C ARG A 333 25.65 5.32 -52.11
N ASP A 334 25.12 6.45 -51.67
CA ASP A 334 24.76 7.60 -52.52
C ASP A 334 26.02 8.29 -53.09
N VAL A 335 27.14 8.23 -52.36
CA VAL A 335 28.47 8.64 -52.85
C VAL A 335 28.97 7.72 -53.98
N VAL A 336 28.79 6.41 -53.83
CA VAL A 336 29.25 5.41 -54.82
C VAL A 336 28.42 5.49 -56.10
N ASP A 337 27.10 5.65 -55.98
CA ASP A 337 26.21 5.78 -57.14
C ASP A 337 26.48 7.08 -57.91
N ALA A 338 26.72 8.20 -57.20
CA ALA A 338 27.10 9.46 -57.84
C ALA A 338 28.46 9.39 -58.57
N ALA A 339 29.39 8.56 -58.09
CA ALA A 339 30.71 8.36 -58.70
C ALA A 339 30.66 7.47 -59.96
N LEU A 340 29.71 6.54 -60.04
CA LEU A 340 29.53 5.64 -61.19
C LEU A 340 28.82 6.30 -62.38
N THR A 341 28.07 7.38 -62.15
CA THR A 341 27.39 8.15 -63.20
C THR A 341 28.21 9.29 -63.82
N ARG A 342 29.53 9.33 -63.59
CA ARG A 342 30.41 10.41 -64.10
C ARG A 342 31.21 10.03 -65.34
#